data_AF-A0A3D2U278-F1
#
_entry.id   AF-A0A3D2U278-F1
#
_cell.length_a   1.000
_cell.length_b   1.000
_cell.length_c   1.000
_cell.angle_alpha   90.00
_cell.angle_beta   90.00
_cell.angle_gamma   90.00
#
_symmetry.space_group_name_H-M   'P 1'
#
loop_
_entity.id
_entity.type
_entity.pdbx_description
1 polymer ?
#
loop_
_entity_poly.entity_id
_entity_poly.type
_entity_poly.pdbx_seq_one_letter_code
_entity_poly.pdbx_strand_id
1 'polypeptide(L)'
;MSDAKKDARRVPWGLLAILVLAAVLRLSQLELVPMTNEMAGNGLTANLLVASTPGTGWPLAGSLVEGVRGSSLFIYMVSLPNQLFWHPLTGVVLVGMLNVWAVYLAYGLAGRLFGNRAAVATGLLMACSPWTVVYSRQLWSGSCLAIFSLWLIGMSLTWLSRGGSGRLAWMLILGLVLPQVHFSGLSATAWLAVVIWIGRRR
;
A
#
# COMPACT_ATOMS: atom_id res chain seq x y z
N MET A 1 43.85 -4.35 3.39
CA MET A 1 43.07 -4.25 2.13
C MET A 1 42.50 -5.64 1.87
N SER A 2 41.18 -5.76 1.66
CA SER A 2 40.38 -7.00 1.59
C SER A 2 39.91 -7.57 2.93
N ASP A 3 38.71 -7.18 3.36
CA ASP A 3 37.71 -8.08 3.99
C ASP A 3 36.42 -7.34 4.35
N ALA A 4 36.40 -6.01 4.28
CA ALA A 4 35.20 -5.20 4.51
C ALA A 4 34.29 -5.04 3.27
N LYS A 5 34.18 -6.05 2.40
CA LYS A 5 33.28 -6.00 1.23
C LYS A 5 32.53 -7.32 1.07
N LYS A 6 31.20 -7.22 1.24
CA LYS A 6 30.13 -8.21 0.93
C LYS A 6 29.56 -8.97 2.13
N ASP A 7 29.06 -8.24 3.13
CA ASP A 7 27.73 -8.59 3.65
C ASP A 7 26.71 -8.18 2.58
N ALA A 8 26.64 -8.99 1.51
CA ALA A 8 25.46 -9.02 0.68
C ALA A 8 24.31 -9.30 1.66
N ARG A 9 23.36 -8.36 1.80
CA ARG A 9 22.15 -8.55 2.61
C ARG A 9 21.48 -9.82 2.12
N ARG A 10 21.80 -10.96 2.74
CA ARG A 10 21.15 -12.23 2.43
C ARG A 10 19.72 -12.01 2.87
N VAL A 11 18.81 -11.97 1.89
CA VAL A 11 17.38 -11.97 2.18
C VAL A 11 17.14 -13.22 3.01
N PRO A 12 16.63 -13.11 4.24
CA PRO A 12 16.44 -14.28 5.07
C PRO A 12 15.43 -15.19 4.35
N TRP A 13 15.77 -16.46 4.17
CA TRP A 13 14.91 -17.44 3.49
C TRP A 13 13.48 -17.47 4.06
N GLY A 14 13.34 -17.23 5.37
CA GLY A 14 12.04 -17.08 6.02
C GLY A 14 11.20 -15.92 5.48
N LEU A 15 11.79 -14.75 5.21
CA LEU A 15 11.08 -13.65 4.58
C LEU A 15 10.67 -14.00 3.15
N LEU A 16 11.56 -14.63 2.38
CA LEU A 16 11.23 -15.06 1.02
C LEU A 16 10.02 -16.02 1.03
N ALA A 17 10.02 -17.01 1.92
CA ALA A 17 8.91 -17.94 2.08
C ALA A 17 7.60 -17.23 2.46
N ILE A 18 7.64 -16.27 3.39
CA ILE A 18 6.48 -15.45 3.77
C ILE A 18 5.95 -14.64 2.60
N LEU A 19 6.84 -14.02 1.80
CA LEU A 19 6.42 -13.20 0.65
C LEU A 19 5.87 -14.06 -0.48
N VAL A 20 6.44 -15.23 -0.74
CA VAL A 20 5.90 -16.21 -1.69
C VAL A 20 4.51 -16.66 -1.24
N LEU A 21 4.35 -17.01 0.04
CA LEU A 21 3.04 -17.37 0.60
C LEU A 21 2.02 -16.23 0.47
N ALA A 22 2.42 -15.00 0.80
CA ALA A 22 1.57 -13.82 0.65
C ALA A 22 1.18 -13.58 -0.80
N ALA A 23 2.10 -13.77 -1.75
CA ALA A 23 1.85 -13.63 -3.18
C ALA A 23 0.91 -14.70 -3.71
N VAL A 24 1.12 -15.97 -3.34
CA VAL A 24 0.23 -17.07 -3.74
C VAL A 24 -1.19 -16.79 -3.27
N LEU A 25 -1.41 -16.50 -1.99
CA LEU A 25 -2.76 -16.27 -1.46
C LEU A 25 -3.49 -15.07 -2.10
N ARG A 26 -2.75 -14.07 -2.57
CA ARG A 26 -3.31 -12.82 -3.12
C ARG A 26 -3.43 -12.82 -4.64
N LEU A 27 -2.59 -13.57 -5.33
CA LEU A 27 -2.48 -13.53 -6.78
C LEU A 27 -2.83 -14.87 -7.45
N SER A 28 -3.11 -15.93 -6.70
CA SER A 28 -3.68 -17.16 -7.27
C SER A 28 -5.17 -17.01 -7.55
N GLN A 29 -5.67 -17.76 -8.54
CA GLN A 29 -7.10 -17.88 -8.83
C GLN A 29 -7.78 -16.50 -8.98
N LEU A 30 -7.18 -15.60 -9.77
CA LEU A 30 -7.68 -14.23 -9.96
C LEU A 30 -9.08 -14.23 -10.60
N GLU A 31 -9.39 -15.25 -11.37
CA GLU A 31 -10.71 -15.51 -11.96
C GLU A 31 -11.83 -15.73 -10.94
N LEU A 32 -11.48 -16.09 -9.69
CA LEU A 32 -12.43 -16.27 -8.60
C LEU A 32 -12.59 -15.04 -7.70
N VAL A 33 -11.93 -13.92 -8.03
CA VAL A 33 -12.08 -12.69 -7.27
C VAL A 33 -13.52 -12.19 -7.40
N PRO A 34 -14.23 -11.95 -6.26
CA PRO A 34 -15.60 -11.44 -6.32
C PRO A 34 -15.62 -10.08 -7.03
N MET A 35 -16.41 -9.98 -8.11
CA MET A 35 -16.60 -8.71 -8.81
C MET A 35 -17.87 -8.04 -8.30
N THR A 36 -17.72 -7.16 -7.30
CA THR A 36 -18.83 -6.37 -6.80
C THR A 36 -19.13 -5.17 -7.72
N ASN A 37 -20.31 -4.57 -7.58
CA ASN A 37 -20.66 -3.35 -8.33
C ASN A 37 -19.67 -2.21 -8.10
N GLU A 38 -19.15 -2.09 -6.88
CA GLU A 38 -18.13 -1.09 -6.54
C GLU A 38 -16.82 -1.35 -7.29
N MET A 39 -16.36 -2.61 -7.32
CA MET A 39 -15.14 -3.00 -8.04
C MET A 39 -15.28 -2.78 -9.55
N ALA A 40 -16.42 -3.17 -10.11
CA ALA A 40 -16.72 -2.93 -11.52
C ALA A 40 -16.74 -1.42 -11.84
N GLY A 41 -17.34 -0.60 -10.97
CA GLY A 41 -17.37 0.86 -11.11
C GLY A 41 -15.98 1.50 -11.02
N ASN A 42 -15.13 1.05 -10.10
CA ASN A 42 -13.74 1.50 -10.01
C ASN A 42 -12.95 1.15 -11.29
N GLY A 43 -13.07 -0.09 -11.77
CA GLY A 43 -12.41 -0.56 -12.99
C GLY A 43 -12.87 0.19 -14.24
N LEU A 44 -14.18 0.42 -14.38
CA LEU A 44 -14.75 1.18 -15.49
C LEU A 44 -14.24 2.63 -15.49
N THR A 45 -14.26 3.29 -14.33
CA THR A 45 -13.79 4.67 -14.20
C THR A 45 -12.29 4.80 -14.51
N ALA A 46 -11.48 3.82 -14.11
CA ALA A 46 -10.07 3.77 -14.46
C ALA A 46 -9.87 3.62 -15.99
N ASN A 47 -10.71 2.84 -16.66
CA ASN A 47 -10.66 2.69 -18.12
C ASN A 47 -11.08 3.95 -18.87
N LEU A 48 -12.00 4.76 -18.32
CA LEU A 48 -12.33 6.07 -18.91
C LEU A 48 -11.11 6.99 -18.95
N LEU A 49 -10.24 6.94 -17.95
CA LEU A 49 -8.98 7.68 -17.96
C LEU A 49 -8.04 7.16 -19.06
N VAL A 50 -7.92 5.84 -19.22
CA VAL A 50 -7.10 5.26 -20.31
C VAL A 50 -7.61 5.65 -21.69
N ALA A 51 -8.94 5.71 -21.86
CA ALA A 51 -9.58 6.13 -23.11
C ALA A 51 -9.73 7.66 -23.24
N SER A 52 -9.24 8.44 -22.27
CA SER A 52 -9.45 9.89 -22.27
C SER A 52 -8.69 10.56 -23.42
N THR A 53 -9.34 11.55 -24.02
CA THR A 53 -8.75 12.42 -25.04
C THR A 53 -8.62 13.83 -24.47
N PRO A 54 -7.84 14.73 -25.10
CA PRO A 54 -7.72 16.12 -24.61
C PRO A 54 -9.07 16.84 -24.40
N GLY A 55 -10.14 16.42 -25.08
CA GLY A 55 -11.48 17.00 -24.94
C GLY A 55 -12.37 16.41 -23.84
N THR A 56 -12.06 15.23 -23.29
CA THR A 56 -12.93 14.56 -22.28
C THR A 56 -12.53 14.87 -20.83
N GLY A 57 -11.30 15.35 -20.62
CA GLY A 57 -10.74 15.60 -19.30
C GLY A 57 -10.44 14.32 -18.51
N TRP A 58 -9.81 14.48 -17.34
CA TRP A 58 -9.47 13.37 -16.44
C TRP A 58 -10.44 13.31 -15.24
N PRO A 59 -10.73 12.11 -14.70
CA PRO A 59 -11.63 11.97 -13.56
C PRO A 59 -11.13 12.75 -12.33
N LEU A 60 -11.83 13.82 -11.96
CA LEU A 60 -11.48 14.63 -10.78
C LEU A 60 -11.90 13.98 -9.45
N ALA A 61 -12.74 12.95 -9.51
CA ALA A 61 -13.20 12.19 -8.35
C ALA A 61 -13.31 10.70 -8.70
N GLY A 62 -13.25 9.86 -7.67
CA GLY A 62 -13.49 8.42 -7.76
C GLY A 62 -14.97 8.05 -7.76
N SER A 63 -15.22 6.75 -7.61
CA SER A 63 -16.56 6.18 -7.56
C SER A 63 -17.40 6.77 -6.43
N LEU A 64 -18.70 6.90 -6.68
CA LEU A 64 -19.68 7.31 -5.67
C LEU A 64 -20.04 6.09 -4.82
N VAL A 65 -19.76 6.17 -3.52
CA VAL A 65 -20.11 5.15 -2.53
C VAL A 65 -20.89 5.84 -1.42
N GLU A 66 -22.12 5.37 -1.16
CA GLU A 66 -22.97 5.89 -0.07
C GLU A 66 -23.15 7.43 -0.08
N GLY A 67 -23.21 8.02 -1.27
CA GLY A 67 -23.39 9.48 -1.43
C GLY A 67 -22.12 10.32 -1.34
N VAL A 68 -20.97 9.70 -1.07
CA VAL A 68 -19.66 10.38 -1.04
C VAL A 68 -18.79 9.88 -2.19
N ARG A 69 -18.21 10.80 -2.96
CA ARG A 69 -17.25 10.42 -4.00
C ARG A 69 -15.90 10.13 -3.37
N GLY A 70 -15.33 8.98 -3.73
CA GLY A 70 -13.93 8.68 -3.42
C GLY A 70 -12.98 9.67 -4.08
N SER A 71 -11.71 9.65 -3.68
CA SER A 71 -10.67 10.43 -4.35
C SER A 71 -10.32 9.83 -5.72
N SER A 72 -9.89 10.69 -6.64
CA SER A 72 -9.38 10.30 -7.96
C SER A 72 -8.04 9.58 -7.91
N LEU A 73 -7.28 9.70 -6.83
CA LEU A 73 -5.94 9.10 -6.73
C LEU A 73 -5.99 7.57 -6.90
N PHE A 74 -6.96 6.90 -6.29
CA PHE A 74 -7.11 5.45 -6.44
C PHE A 74 -7.39 5.06 -7.90
N ILE A 75 -8.26 5.80 -8.58
CA ILE A 75 -8.57 5.60 -10.01
C ILE A 75 -7.31 5.78 -10.85
N TYR A 76 -6.51 6.81 -10.57
CA TYR A 76 -5.27 7.08 -11.28
C TYR A 76 -4.23 5.97 -11.05
N MET A 77 -4.12 5.44 -9.83
CA MET A 77 -3.23 4.31 -9.56
C MET A 77 -3.65 3.05 -10.33
N VAL A 78 -4.95 2.74 -10.34
CA VAL A 78 -5.48 1.55 -11.03
C VAL A 78 -5.46 1.69 -12.55
N SER A 79 -5.50 2.91 -13.10
CA SER A 79 -5.41 3.11 -14.55
C SER A 79 -4.01 2.86 -15.10
N LEU A 80 -2.95 3.04 -14.30
CA LEU A 80 -1.56 2.81 -14.73
C LEU A 80 -1.32 1.41 -15.31
N PRO A 81 -1.64 0.30 -14.62
CA PRO A 81 -1.46 -1.03 -15.20
C PRO A 81 -2.39 -1.27 -16.40
N ASN A 82 -3.56 -0.62 -16.46
CA ASN A 82 -4.50 -0.75 -17.59
C ASN A 82 -3.95 -0.11 -18.88
N GLN A 83 -3.08 0.90 -18.76
CA GLN A 83 -2.39 1.51 -19.91
C GLN A 83 -1.32 0.58 -20.50
N LEU A 84 -0.78 -0.33 -19.70
CA LEU A 84 0.23 -1.30 -20.13
C LEU A 84 -0.39 -2.59 -20.66
N PHE A 85 -1.40 -3.10 -19.95
CA PHE A 85 -2.09 -4.33 -20.28
C PHE A 85 -3.59 -4.11 -20.16
N TRP A 86 -4.33 -4.29 -21.25
CA TRP A 86 -5.76 -4.10 -21.23
C TRP A 86 -6.47 -5.38 -20.79
N HIS A 87 -6.64 -5.54 -19.48
CA HIS A 87 -7.31 -6.70 -18.89
C HIS A 87 -8.11 -6.27 -17.65
N PRO A 88 -9.33 -6.79 -17.39
CA PRO A 88 -10.16 -6.34 -16.26
C PRO A 88 -9.53 -6.57 -14.88
N LEU A 89 -8.59 -7.53 -14.76
CA LEU A 89 -7.97 -7.92 -13.50
C LEU A 89 -6.61 -7.24 -13.20
N THR A 90 -6.09 -6.40 -14.09
CA THR A 90 -4.79 -5.72 -13.89
C THR A 90 -4.77 -4.83 -12.64
N GLY A 91 -5.87 -4.13 -12.36
CA GLY A 91 -6.04 -3.39 -11.11
C GLY A 91 -5.98 -4.28 -9.87
N VAL A 92 -6.60 -5.46 -9.93
CA VAL A 92 -6.58 -6.44 -8.82
C VAL A 92 -5.16 -6.96 -8.60
N VAL A 93 -4.41 -7.23 -9.67
CA VAL A 93 -2.99 -7.62 -9.56
C VAL A 93 -2.16 -6.53 -8.89
N LEU A 94 -2.35 -5.27 -9.26
CA LEU A 94 -1.68 -4.14 -8.61
C LEU A 94 -1.97 -4.10 -7.10
N VAL A 95 -3.25 -4.15 -6.72
CA VAL A 95 -3.66 -4.12 -5.30
C VAL A 95 -3.08 -5.32 -4.53
N GLY A 96 -3.12 -6.51 -5.13
CA GLY A 96 -2.53 -7.72 -4.56
C GLY A 96 -1.03 -7.58 -4.34
N MET A 97 -0.29 -7.07 -5.33
CA MET A 97 1.14 -6.80 -5.23
C MET A 97 1.45 -5.76 -4.14
N LEU A 98 0.72 -4.64 -4.09
CA LEU A 98 0.89 -3.63 -3.04
C LEU A 98 0.71 -4.23 -1.63
N ASN A 99 -0.20 -5.20 -1.48
CA ASN A 99 -0.39 -5.88 -0.21
C ASN A 99 0.71 -6.91 0.11
N VAL A 100 1.33 -7.54 -0.89
CA VAL A 100 2.57 -8.33 -0.66
C VAL A 100 3.70 -7.41 -0.16
N TRP A 101 3.82 -6.21 -0.74
CA TRP A 101 4.74 -5.19 -0.25
C TRP A 101 4.41 -4.71 1.16
N ALA A 102 3.13 -4.61 1.51
CA ALA A 102 2.70 -4.31 2.87
C ALA A 102 3.19 -5.38 3.87
N VAL A 103 3.12 -6.67 3.53
CA VAL A 103 3.67 -7.76 4.36
C VAL A 103 5.19 -7.59 4.55
N TYR A 104 5.93 -7.24 3.49
CA TYR A 104 7.36 -6.94 3.59
C TYR A 104 7.65 -5.78 4.56
N LEU A 105 6.90 -4.68 4.45
CA LEU A 105 7.06 -3.52 5.33
C LEU A 105 6.73 -3.86 6.79
N ALA A 106 5.66 -4.63 7.03
CA ALA A 106 5.27 -5.07 8.36
C ALA A 106 6.34 -5.97 9.00
N TYR A 107 6.87 -6.94 8.24
CA TYR A 107 7.99 -7.77 8.67
C TYR A 107 9.21 -6.92 9.05
N GLY A 108 9.60 -6.00 8.16
CA GLY A 108 10.77 -5.14 8.37
C GLY A 108 10.60 -4.21 9.57
N LEU A 109 9.40 -3.64 9.77
CA LEU A 109 9.10 -2.76 10.89
C LEU A 109 9.11 -3.52 12.22
N ALA A 110 8.42 -4.67 12.29
CA ALA A 110 8.40 -5.51 13.47
C ALA A 110 9.81 -6.03 13.83
N GLY A 111 10.60 -6.41 12.83
CA GLY A 111 11.98 -6.85 13.04
C GLY A 111 12.89 -5.76 13.61
N ARG A 112 12.73 -4.52 13.15
CA ARG A 112 13.50 -3.38 13.68
C ARG A 112 13.10 -3.00 15.11
N LEU A 113 11.83 -3.16 15.47
CA LEU A 113 11.30 -2.73 16.77
C LEU A 113 11.38 -3.81 17.84
N PHE A 114 11.17 -5.08 17.47
CA PHE A 114 10.95 -6.18 18.41
C PHE A 114 11.79 -7.43 18.09
N GLY A 115 12.68 -7.36 17.09
CA GLY A 115 13.58 -8.45 16.73
C GLY A 115 12.97 -9.51 15.80
N ASN A 116 13.79 -10.51 15.45
CA ASN A 116 13.48 -11.45 14.35
C ASN A 116 12.24 -12.32 14.58
N ARG A 117 12.00 -12.78 15.82
CA ARG A 117 10.82 -13.61 16.14
C ARG A 117 9.52 -12.86 15.89
N ALA A 118 9.46 -11.59 16.29
CA ALA A 118 8.32 -10.73 16.03
C ALA A 118 8.14 -10.43 14.53
N ALA A 119 9.24 -10.25 13.78
CA ALA A 119 9.20 -10.09 12.33
C ALA A 119 8.51 -11.28 11.65
N VAL A 120 8.95 -12.51 11.97
CA VAL A 120 8.40 -13.74 11.41
C VAL A 120 6.93 -13.91 11.80
N ALA A 121 6.60 -13.71 13.08
CA ALA A 121 5.21 -13.81 13.56
C ALA A 121 4.29 -12.81 12.85
N THR A 122 4.67 -11.53 12.79
CA THR A 122 3.89 -10.50 12.09
C THR A 122 3.76 -10.79 10.60
N GLY A 123 4.86 -11.21 9.95
CA GLY A 123 4.86 -11.55 8.53
C GLY A 123 3.91 -12.70 8.21
N LEU A 124 3.93 -13.79 9.00
CA LEU A 124 3.02 -14.92 8.84
C LEU A 124 1.56 -14.55 9.13
N LEU A 125 1.31 -13.82 10.21
CA LEU A 125 -0.04 -13.37 10.56
C LEU A 125 -0.64 -12.48 9.46
N MET A 126 0.14 -11.55 8.92
CA MET A 126 -0.33 -10.68 7.84
C MET A 126 -0.39 -11.39 6.48
N ALA A 127 0.48 -12.37 6.23
CA ALA A 127 0.42 -13.16 5.00
C ALA A 127 -0.85 -14.03 4.95
N CYS A 128 -1.18 -14.69 6.06
CA CYS A 128 -2.22 -15.71 6.15
C CYS A 128 -3.57 -15.22 6.71
N SER A 129 -3.65 -14.00 7.24
CA SER A 129 -4.91 -13.51 7.83
C SER A 129 -6.03 -13.49 6.78
N PRO A 130 -7.16 -14.19 7.02
CA PRO A 130 -8.25 -14.28 6.05
C PRO A 130 -8.75 -12.92 5.58
N TRP A 131 -8.92 -11.98 6.52
CA TRP A 131 -9.35 -10.62 6.21
C TRP A 131 -8.33 -9.87 5.35
N THR A 132 -7.03 -10.00 5.67
CA THR A 132 -6.00 -9.34 4.86
C THR A 132 -5.95 -9.89 3.45
N VAL A 133 -6.15 -11.21 3.27
CA VAL A 133 -6.18 -11.84 1.95
C VAL A 133 -7.42 -11.39 1.18
N VAL A 134 -8.61 -11.49 1.78
CA VAL A 134 -9.88 -11.10 1.13
C VAL A 134 -9.85 -9.65 0.67
N TYR A 135 -9.50 -8.69 1.54
CA TYR A 135 -9.47 -7.28 1.16
C TYR A 135 -8.35 -6.95 0.17
N SER A 136 -7.18 -7.59 0.27
CA SER A 136 -6.09 -7.36 -0.68
C SER A 136 -6.38 -7.85 -2.11
N ARG A 137 -7.47 -8.59 -2.31
CA ARG A 137 -7.96 -9.05 -3.61
C ARG A 137 -9.10 -8.18 -4.15
N GLN A 138 -9.57 -7.20 -3.39
CA GLN A 138 -10.65 -6.32 -3.82
C GLN A 138 -10.09 -5.10 -4.55
N LEU A 139 -10.72 -4.72 -5.67
CA LEU A 139 -10.43 -3.48 -6.39
C LEU A 139 -11.10 -2.30 -5.66
N TRP A 140 -10.63 -2.08 -4.44
CA TRP A 140 -11.17 -1.11 -3.50
C TRP A 140 -10.04 -0.24 -2.95
N SER A 141 -10.33 1.04 -2.75
CA SER A 141 -9.32 2.01 -2.35
C SER A 141 -8.81 1.77 -0.92
N GLY A 142 -9.66 1.26 -0.02
CA GLY A 142 -9.26 0.85 1.32
C GLY A 142 -8.22 -0.27 1.34
N SER A 143 -8.20 -1.12 0.31
CA SER A 143 -7.22 -2.21 0.18
C SER A 143 -5.78 -1.73 0.00
N CYS A 144 -5.57 -0.46 -0.36
CA CYS A 144 -4.25 0.15 -0.48
C CYS A 144 -3.76 0.78 0.83
N LEU A 145 -4.59 0.90 1.87
CA LEU A 145 -4.22 1.62 3.10
C LEU A 145 -3.04 0.98 3.83
N ALA A 146 -2.95 -0.35 3.84
CA ALA A 146 -1.95 -1.06 4.62
C ALA A 146 -0.51 -0.69 4.21
N ILE A 147 -0.20 -0.67 2.91
CA ILE A 147 1.15 -0.33 2.44
C ILE A 147 1.53 1.11 2.78
N PHE A 148 0.64 2.08 2.52
CA PHE A 148 0.92 3.49 2.76
C PHE A 148 0.99 3.80 4.26
N SER A 149 0.15 3.18 5.08
CA SER A 149 0.18 3.33 6.55
C SER A 149 1.47 2.79 7.16
N LEU A 150 1.88 1.58 6.76
CA LEU A 150 3.14 1.00 7.22
C LEU A 150 4.36 1.79 6.77
N TRP A 151 4.32 2.34 5.55
CA TRP A 151 5.37 3.22 5.05
C TRP A 151 5.45 4.52 5.86
N LEU A 152 4.31 5.16 6.12
CA LEU A 152 4.23 6.35 6.96
C LEU A 152 4.80 6.09 8.35
N ILE A 153 4.32 5.06 9.05
CA ILE A 153 4.77 4.70 10.40
C ILE A 153 6.28 4.41 10.41
N GLY A 154 6.77 3.62 9.45
CA GLY A 154 8.20 3.31 9.35
C GLY A 154 9.06 4.55 9.12
N MET A 155 8.59 5.48 8.28
CA MET A 155 9.29 6.75 8.03
C MET A 155 9.26 7.66 9.26
N SER A 156 8.10 7.78 9.92
CA SER A 156 7.91 8.55 11.16
C SER A 156 8.86 8.10 12.27
N LEU A 157 8.92 6.80 12.55
CA LEU A 157 9.77 6.26 13.61
C LEU A 157 11.27 6.40 13.27
N THR A 158 11.62 6.26 12.00
CA THR A 158 13.01 6.48 11.56
C THR A 158 13.41 7.95 11.65
N TRP A 159 12.50 8.87 11.34
CA TRP A 159 12.72 10.30 11.49
C TRP A 159 12.84 10.71 12.96
N LEU A 160 11.98 10.19 13.85
CA LEU A 160 12.08 10.45 15.29
C LEU A 160 13.39 9.99 15.94
N SER A 161 14.05 8.98 15.34
CA SER A 161 15.32 8.43 15.87
C SER A 161 16.56 9.04 15.21
N ARG A 162 16.49 9.45 13.94
CA ARG A 162 17.67 9.86 13.15
C ARG A 162 17.52 11.23 12.46
N GLY A 163 16.41 11.93 12.67
CA GLY A 163 16.07 13.18 12.00
C GLY A 163 16.06 13.07 10.46
N GLY A 164 16.33 14.20 9.80
CA GLY A 164 16.53 14.30 8.35
C GLY A 164 15.36 14.93 7.59
N SER A 165 15.65 16.03 6.88
CA SER A 165 14.67 16.81 6.11
C SER A 165 13.96 15.98 5.03
N GLY A 166 14.69 15.09 4.34
CA GLY A 166 14.08 14.20 3.34
C GLY A 166 13.04 13.24 3.94
N ARG A 167 13.28 12.71 5.15
CA ARG A 167 12.31 11.82 5.83
C ARG A 167 11.10 12.60 6.31
N LEU A 168 11.31 13.83 6.79
CA LEU A 168 10.23 14.74 7.15
C LEU A 168 9.35 15.05 5.94
N ALA A 169 9.95 15.41 4.80
CA ALA A 169 9.22 15.68 3.56
C ALA A 169 8.38 14.47 3.12
N TRP A 170 8.96 13.27 3.09
CA TRP A 170 8.22 12.05 2.74
C TRP A 170 7.10 11.74 3.72
N MET A 171 7.32 11.93 5.03
CA MET A 171 6.28 11.73 6.04
C MET A 171 5.11 12.71 5.85
N LEU A 172 5.40 13.97 5.53
CA LEU A 172 4.39 14.99 5.22
C LEU A 172 3.58 14.61 3.97
N ILE A 173 4.28 14.22 2.89
CA ILE A 173 3.64 13.78 1.64
C ILE A 173 2.71 12.60 1.93
N LEU A 174 3.21 11.55 2.60
CA LEU A 174 2.41 10.37 2.93
C LEU A 174 1.20 10.74 3.81
N GLY A 175 1.39 11.54 4.85
CA GLY A 175 0.29 11.96 5.75
C GLY A 175 -0.83 12.71 5.03
N LEU A 176 -0.52 13.43 3.94
CA LEU A 176 -1.51 14.14 3.11
C LEU A 176 -2.06 13.28 1.96
N VAL A 177 -1.29 12.30 1.48
CA VAL A 177 -1.70 11.37 0.42
C VAL A 177 -2.65 10.29 0.95
N LEU A 178 -2.49 9.79 2.19
CA LEU A 178 -3.36 8.74 2.72
C LEU A 178 -4.86 9.09 2.70
N PRO A 179 -5.30 10.31 3.09
CA PRO A 179 -6.69 10.74 2.92
C PRO A 179 -7.18 10.72 1.45
N GLN A 180 -6.27 10.89 0.49
CA GLN A 180 -6.56 10.76 -0.94
C GLN A 180 -6.57 9.30 -1.41
N VAL A 181 -5.98 8.37 -0.67
CA VAL A 181 -6.15 6.94 -0.97
C VAL A 181 -7.54 6.51 -0.51
N HIS A 182 -7.90 6.79 0.74
CA HIS A 182 -9.20 6.44 1.30
C HIS A 182 -9.54 7.39 2.46
N PHE A 183 -10.83 7.67 2.68
CA PHE A 183 -11.27 8.65 3.68
C PHE A 183 -10.77 8.34 5.10
N SER A 184 -10.77 7.07 5.51
CA SER A 184 -10.21 6.66 6.82
C SER A 184 -8.70 6.96 6.97
N GLY A 185 -8.01 7.24 5.87
CA GLY A 185 -6.64 7.76 5.86
C GLY A 185 -6.49 9.13 6.53
N LEU A 186 -7.59 9.82 6.88
CA LEU A 186 -7.56 10.97 7.79
C LEU A 186 -6.89 10.65 9.15
N SER A 187 -6.89 9.39 9.60
CA SER A 187 -6.10 9.02 10.80
C SER A 187 -4.60 9.30 10.64
N ALA A 188 -4.09 9.31 9.41
CA ALA A 188 -2.70 9.59 9.10
C ALA A 188 -2.29 11.04 9.42
N THR A 189 -3.21 12.00 9.25
CA THR A 189 -2.93 13.41 9.57
C THR A 189 -2.86 13.61 11.08
N ALA A 190 -3.71 12.93 11.85
CA ALA A 190 -3.63 12.90 13.30
C ALA A 190 -2.30 12.26 13.79
N TRP A 191 -1.92 11.12 13.21
CA TRP A 191 -0.62 10.49 13.47
C TRP A 191 0.55 11.46 13.19
N LEU A 192 0.52 12.13 12.04
CA LEU A 192 1.53 13.09 11.63
C LEU A 192 1.64 14.25 12.63
N ALA A 193 0.52 14.81 13.08
CA ALA A 193 0.49 15.87 14.07
C ALA A 193 1.17 15.45 15.39
N VAL A 194 0.86 14.24 15.87
CA VAL A 194 1.48 13.67 17.08
C VAL A 194 2.98 13.48 16.89
N VAL A 195 3.42 12.88 15.78
CA VAL A 195 4.84 12.64 15.50
C VAL A 195 5.63 13.94 15.42
N ILE A 196 5.10 14.96 14.73
CA ILE A 196 5.75 16.28 14.63
C ILE A 196 5.82 16.94 16.01
N TRP A 197 4.74 16.88 16.79
CA TRP A 197 4.71 17.45 18.13
C TRP A 197 5.76 16.81 19.06
N ILE A 198 5.88 15.47 19.04
CA ILE A 198 6.91 14.75 19.78
C ILE A 198 8.32 15.12 19.27
N GLY A 199 8.51 15.14 17.95
CA GLY A 199 9.80 15.42 17.32
C GLY A 199 10.29 16.86 17.54
N ARG A 200 9.40 17.83 17.78
CA ARG A 200 9.75 19.21 18.15
C ARG A 200 10.20 19.37 19.60
N ARG A 201 9.88 18.40 20.47
CA ARG A 201 10.21 18.42 21.91
C ARG A 201 11.52 17.70 22.23
N ARG A 202 12.06 16.95 21.27
CA ARG A 202 13.35 16.28 21.35
C ARG A 202 14.41 17.16 20.69
#